data_AF-A0A8K0NDW5-F1
#
_entry.id   AF-A0A8K0NDW5-F1
#
_cell.length_a   1.000
_cell.length_b   1.000
_cell.length_c   1.000
_cell.angle_alpha   90.00
_cell.angle_beta   90.00
_cell.angle_gamma   90.00
#
_symmetry.space_group_name_H-M   'P 1'
#
loop_
_entity.id
_entity.type
_entity.pdbx_description
1 polymer ?
#
loop_
_entity_poly.entity_id
_entity_poly.type
_entity_poly.pdbx_seq_one_letter_code
_entity_poly.pdbx_strand_id
1 'polypeptide(L)'
;MCGMPSLPIIVIDNLSRSRFLNMIALEMCPGSADDYGITSFAWFLHRLIERAEDAGELRERGILLNALGSGEQVVELFNELTTNLAPDVKAYGQVLDGISKHRKNIIKIGIYRFLRKIPRLTGASFGDRFLHF
;
A
#
# COMPACT_ATOMS: atom_id res chain seq x y z
N MET A 1 -21.41 10.98 -17.44
CA MET A 1 -20.73 9.80 -16.85
C MET A 1 -19.36 10.28 -16.37
N CYS A 2 -19.16 10.46 -15.07
CA CYS A 2 -17.83 10.79 -14.55
C CYS A 2 -17.02 9.50 -14.49
N GLY A 3 -16.05 9.36 -15.40
CA GLY A 3 -15.07 8.28 -15.34
C GLY A 3 -14.23 8.48 -14.08
N MET A 4 -14.39 7.60 -13.10
CA MET A 4 -13.41 7.52 -12.03
C MET A 4 -12.05 7.23 -12.68
N PRO A 5 -10.99 8.00 -12.38
CA PRO A 5 -9.66 7.68 -12.87
C PRO A 5 -9.32 6.27 -12.39
N SER A 6 -9.23 5.32 -13.31
CA SER A 6 -8.70 4.00 -13.00
C SER A 6 -7.28 4.21 -12.49
N LEU A 7 -6.97 3.67 -11.31
CA LEU A 7 -5.60 3.72 -10.81
C LEU A 7 -4.69 3.08 -11.88
N PRO A 8 -3.61 3.75 -12.31
CA PRO A 8 -2.69 3.14 -13.25
C PRO A 8 -2.14 1.82 -12.67
N ILE A 9 -2.11 0.78 -13.51
CA ILE A 9 -1.55 -0.52 -13.14
C ILE A 9 -0.05 -0.36 -12.94
N ILE A 10 0.45 -0.75 -11.77
CA ILE A 10 1.88 -0.76 -11.47
C ILE A 10 2.47 -2.02 -12.09
N VAL A 11 3.40 -1.86 -13.03
CA VAL A 11 4.07 -2.99 -13.70
C VAL A 11 5.44 -3.21 -13.07
N ILE A 12 5.66 -4.42 -12.56
CA ILE A 12 6.95 -4.84 -11.99
C ILE A 12 7.51 -5.97 -12.84
N ASP A 13 8.59 -5.69 -13.55
CA ASP A 13 9.28 -6.61 -14.46
C ASP A 13 10.80 -6.65 -14.17
N ASN A 14 11.54 -7.41 -14.95
CA ASN A 14 12.98 -7.54 -14.84
C ASN A 14 13.77 -6.22 -15.10
N LEU A 15 13.12 -5.20 -15.67
CA LEU A 15 13.70 -3.88 -15.90
C LEU A 15 13.33 -2.88 -14.80
N SER A 16 12.35 -3.20 -13.94
CA SER A 16 11.92 -2.29 -12.87
C SER A 16 13.07 -1.87 -11.97
N ARG A 17 13.98 -2.78 -11.62
CA ARG A 17 15.16 -2.43 -10.80
C ARG A 17 16.00 -1.33 -11.44
N SER A 18 16.42 -1.51 -12.68
CA SER A 18 17.26 -0.54 -13.38
C SER A 18 16.52 0.77 -13.64
N ARG A 19 15.22 0.71 -13.95
CA ARG A 19 14.38 1.90 -14.11
C ARG A 19 14.32 2.71 -12.83
N PHE A 20 14.00 2.09 -11.70
CA PHE A 20 13.93 2.79 -10.41
C PHE A 20 15.28 3.39 -10.02
N LEU A 21 16.37 2.63 -10.12
CA LEU A 21 17.72 3.14 -9.81
C LEU A 21 18.10 4.33 -10.69
N ASN A 22 17.80 4.28 -11.99
CA ASN A 22 18.08 5.39 -12.90
C ASN A 22 17.23 6.63 -12.58
N MET A 23 15.95 6.45 -12.25
CA MET A 23 15.07 7.56 -11.87
C MET A 23 15.49 8.19 -10.54
N ILE A 24 15.88 7.37 -9.56
CA ILE A 24 16.40 7.86 -8.27
C ILE A 24 17.73 8.58 -8.48
N ALA A 25 18.64 8.05 -9.31
CA ALA A 25 19.89 8.73 -9.62
C ALA A 25 19.65 10.09 -10.31
N LEU A 26 18.66 10.17 -11.21
CA LEU A 26 18.25 11.43 -11.83
C LEU A 26 17.68 12.42 -10.81
N GLU A 27 16.86 11.95 -9.87
CA GLU A 27 16.32 12.75 -8.76
C GLU A 27 17.43 13.34 -7.88
N MET A 28 18.52 12.59 -7.66
CA MET A 28 19.64 13.00 -6.82
C MET A 28 20.71 13.85 -7.54
N CYS A 29 20.54 14.13 -8.84
CA CYS A 29 21.51 14.91 -9.60
C CYS A 29 21.50 16.40 -9.22
N PRO A 30 22.65 17.08 -9.12
CA PRO A 30 22.70 18.52 -8.88
C PRO A 30 21.91 19.31 -9.93
N GLY A 31 20.96 20.14 -9.48
CA GLY A 31 20.08 20.92 -10.37
C GLY A 31 18.76 20.23 -10.70
N SER A 32 18.48 19.04 -10.16
CA SER A 32 17.11 18.56 -10.01
C SER A 32 16.33 19.50 -9.07
N ALA A 33 15.00 19.51 -9.20
CA ALA A 33 14.16 20.10 -8.16
C ALA A 33 14.38 19.30 -6.87
N ASP A 34 14.29 19.95 -5.70
CA ASP A 34 14.27 19.28 -4.38
C ASP A 34 12.95 18.49 -4.18
N ASP A 35 12.58 17.68 -5.17
CA ASP A 35 11.39 16.84 -5.25
C ASP A 35 11.82 15.40 -5.12
N TYR A 36 11.51 14.79 -3.97
CA TYR A 36 11.80 13.38 -3.66
C TYR A 36 10.70 12.45 -4.18
N GLY A 37 9.98 12.81 -5.23
CA GLY A 37 8.79 12.11 -5.70
C GLY A 37 9.02 10.63 -6.05
N ILE A 38 10.12 10.31 -6.73
CA ILE A 38 10.47 8.92 -7.10
C ILE A 38 10.90 8.15 -5.86
N THR A 39 11.79 8.70 -5.04
CA THR A 39 12.22 8.05 -3.79
C THR A 39 11.02 7.79 -2.87
N SER A 40 10.13 8.78 -2.73
CA SER A 40 8.92 8.69 -1.92
C SER A 40 7.94 7.66 -2.48
N PHE A 41 7.83 7.55 -3.80
CA PHE A 41 6.99 6.52 -4.43
C PHE A 41 7.56 5.11 -4.22
N ALA A 42 8.88 4.92 -4.35
CA ALA A 42 9.51 3.63 -4.05
C ALA A 42 9.28 3.21 -2.59
N TRP A 43 9.39 4.16 -1.66
CA TRP A 43 9.06 3.96 -0.25
C TRP A 43 7.58 3.64 -0.02
N PHE A 44 6.68 4.33 -0.70
CA PHE A 44 5.25 4.01 -0.62
C PHE A 44 4.98 2.56 -1.05
N LEU A 45 5.59 2.10 -2.16
CA LEU A 45 5.44 0.72 -2.62
C LEU A 45 6.07 -0.30 -1.65
N HIS A 46 7.24 0.00 -1.08
CA HIS A 46 7.83 -0.81 -0.02
C HIS A 46 6.89 -0.96 1.19
N ARG A 47 6.25 0.13 1.63
CA ARG A 47 5.28 0.12 2.76
C ARG A 47 3.95 -0.53 2.40
N LEU A 48 3.58 -0.53 1.12
CA LEU A 48 2.35 -1.17 0.63
C LEU A 48 2.54 -2.68 0.41
N ILE A 49 3.76 -3.12 0.09
CA ILE A 49 4.13 -4.50 -0.24
C ILE A 49 5.18 -4.98 0.78
N GLU A 50 4.79 -5.07 2.05
CA GLU A 50 5.69 -5.53 3.12
C GLU A 50 5.88 -7.05 3.08
N ARG A 51 4.91 -7.78 2.53
CA ARG A 51 4.92 -9.24 2.43
C ARG A 51 4.50 -9.74 1.04
N ALA A 52 4.86 -10.98 0.73
CA ALA A 52 4.51 -11.60 -0.55
C ALA A 52 2.99 -11.69 -0.76
N GLU A 53 2.21 -11.85 0.32
CA GLU A 53 0.76 -11.88 0.24
C GLU A 53 0.17 -10.53 -0.17
N ASP A 54 0.80 -9.42 0.20
CA ASP A 54 0.36 -8.08 -0.20
C ASP A 54 0.49 -7.89 -1.72
N ALA A 55 1.61 -8.35 -2.31
CA ALA A 55 1.77 -8.38 -3.77
C ALA A 55 0.70 -9.25 -4.45
N GLY A 56 0.34 -10.38 -3.82
CA GLY A 56 -0.75 -11.23 -4.26
C GLY A 56 -2.10 -10.51 -4.28
N GLU A 57 -2.45 -9.84 -3.18
CA GLU A 57 -3.70 -9.09 -3.05
C GLU A 57 -3.79 -7.93 -4.07
N LEU A 58 -2.70 -7.17 -4.24
CA LEU A 58 -2.66 -6.09 -5.23
C LEU A 58 -2.81 -6.60 -6.66
N ARG A 59 -2.27 -7.78 -6.97
CA ARG A 59 -2.43 -8.44 -8.27
C ARG A 59 -3.87 -8.87 -8.50
N GLU A 60 -4.51 -9.51 -7.51
CA GLU A 60 -5.91 -9.92 -7.59
C GLU A 60 -6.87 -8.73 -7.79
N ARG A 61 -6.52 -7.57 -7.23
CA ARG A 61 -7.27 -6.32 -7.39
C ARG A 61 -6.95 -5.56 -8.68
N GLY A 62 -6.03 -6.06 -9.52
CA GLY A 62 -5.62 -5.42 -10.77
C GLY A 62 -4.81 -4.14 -10.58
N ILE A 63 -4.24 -3.92 -9.40
CA ILE A 63 -3.40 -2.75 -9.08
C ILE A 63 -1.95 -3.02 -9.48
N LEU A 64 -1.50 -4.26 -9.32
CA LEU A 64 -0.12 -4.69 -9.59
C LEU A 64 -0.09 -5.78 -10.68
N LEU A 65 0.68 -5.54 -11.73
CA LEU A 65 1.10 -6.57 -12.67
C LEU A 65 2.51 -7.04 -12.30
N ASN A 66 2.60 -8.21 -11.66
CA ASN A 66 3.88 -8.84 -11.34
C ASN A 66 4.35 -9.73 -12.50
N ALA A 67 5.32 -9.23 -13.27
CA ALA A 67 6.06 -9.93 -14.31
C ALA A 67 7.53 -10.20 -13.91
N LEU A 68 7.89 -9.95 -12.64
CA LEU A 68 9.22 -10.23 -12.08
C LEU A 68 9.34 -11.67 -11.60
N GLY A 69 8.23 -12.26 -11.12
CA GLY A 69 8.15 -13.64 -10.68
C GLY A 69 7.29 -13.79 -9.43
N SER A 70 7.90 -14.19 -8.31
CA SER A 70 7.19 -14.41 -7.04
C SER A 70 6.88 -13.09 -6.32
N GLY A 71 6.00 -13.14 -5.30
CA GLY A 71 5.73 -11.97 -4.46
C GLY A 71 6.94 -11.59 -3.62
N GLU A 72 7.73 -12.58 -3.17
CA GLU A 72 8.97 -12.39 -2.43
C GLU A 72 9.99 -11.60 -3.24
N GLN A 73 10.13 -11.87 -4.55
CA GLN A 73 11.02 -11.12 -5.42
C GLN A 73 10.60 -9.64 -5.55
N VAL A 74 9.30 -9.35 -5.50
CA VAL A 74 8.79 -7.97 -5.50
C VAL A 74 9.11 -7.27 -4.17
N VAL A 75 8.92 -7.97 -3.05
CA VAL A 75 9.27 -7.46 -1.71
C VAL A 75 10.78 -7.17 -1.63
N GLU A 76 11.61 -8.12 -2.05
CA GLU A 76 13.07 -7.98 -2.08
C GLU A 76 13.51 -6.80 -2.95
N LEU A 77 12.92 -6.65 -4.14
CA LEU A 77 13.19 -5.51 -5.03
C LEU A 77 13.00 -4.17 -4.30
N PHE A 78 11.84 -3.97 -3.66
CA PHE A 78 11.55 -2.69 -3.02
C PHE A 78 12.34 -2.48 -1.72
N ASN A 79 12.59 -3.54 -0.95
CA ASN A 79 13.48 -3.48 0.22
C ASN A 79 14.88 -3.00 -0.17
N GLU A 80 15.46 -3.59 -1.22
CA GLU A 80 16.79 -3.21 -1.70
C GLU A 80 16.82 -1.77 -2.22
N LEU A 81 15.82 -1.37 -3.01
CA LEU A 81 15.73 -0.01 -3.55
C LEU A 81 15.68 1.04 -2.44
N THR A 82 14.98 0.78 -1.33
CA THR A 82 14.76 1.78 -0.27
C THR A 82 15.77 1.72 0.87
N THR A 83 16.66 0.71 0.92
CA THR A 83 17.57 0.46 2.06
C THR A 83 18.41 1.67 2.46
N ASN A 84 18.81 2.52 1.52
CA ASN A 84 19.68 3.68 1.78
C ASN A 84 19.07 5.03 1.36
N LEU A 85 17.74 5.10 1.22
CA LEU A 85 17.05 6.29 0.76
C LEU A 85 16.20 6.90 1.87
N ALA A 86 16.12 8.23 1.92
CA ALA A 86 15.20 8.95 2.79
C ALA A 86 14.10 9.60 1.93
N PRO A 87 12.81 9.25 2.13
CA PRO A 87 11.72 9.83 1.36
C PRO A 87 11.19 11.12 1.98
N ASP A 88 10.40 11.88 1.23
CA ASP A 88 9.46 12.84 1.81
C ASP A 88 8.22 12.09 2.31
N VAL A 89 8.20 11.81 3.60
CA VAL A 89 7.08 11.11 4.27
C VAL A 89 5.75 11.85 4.08
N LYS A 90 5.76 13.19 3.90
CA LYS A 90 4.53 13.96 3.70
C LYS A 90 3.87 13.68 2.35
N ALA A 91 4.65 13.26 1.34
CA ALA A 91 4.15 13.01 -0.01
C ALA A 91 3.12 11.86 -0.08
N TYR A 92 3.22 10.87 0.82
CA TYR A 92 2.35 9.68 0.79
C TYR A 92 1.79 9.27 2.17
N GLY A 93 2.19 9.94 3.27
CA GLY A 93 1.74 9.61 4.61
C GLY A 93 0.22 9.63 4.77
N GLN A 94 -0.45 10.67 4.24
CA GLN A 94 -1.93 10.77 4.29
C GLN A 94 -2.62 9.63 3.55
N VAL A 95 -2.02 9.13 2.46
CA VAL A 95 -2.56 7.99 1.69
C VAL A 95 -2.45 6.71 2.50
N LEU A 96 -1.29 6.45 3.12
CA LEU A 96 -1.09 5.27 3.99
C LEU A 96 -2.02 5.30 5.21
N ASP A 97 -2.23 6.47 5.81
CA ASP A 97 -3.16 6.66 6.92
C ASP A 97 -4.60 6.39 6.46
N GLY A 98 -4.99 6.88 5.29
CA GLY A 98 -6.28 6.63 4.67
C GLY A 98 -6.54 5.15 4.44
N ILE A 99 -5.58 4.44 3.84
CA ILE A 99 -5.65 2.99 3.58
C ILE A 99 -5.79 2.23 4.92
N SER A 100 -4.94 2.56 5.89
CA SER A 100 -4.93 1.92 7.21
C SER A 100 -6.26 2.12 7.95
N LYS A 101 -6.80 3.34 7.92
CA LYS A 101 -8.10 3.67 8.52
C LYS A 101 -9.24 2.94 7.81
N HIS A 102 -9.23 2.89 6.48
CA HIS A 102 -10.23 2.18 5.70
C HIS A 102 -10.26 0.68 6.01
N ARG A 103 -9.08 0.03 6.09
CA ARG A 103 -8.95 -1.39 6.46
C ARG A 103 -9.54 -1.67 7.84
N LYS A 104 -9.20 -0.86 8.84
CA LYS A 104 -9.77 -0.97 10.20
C LYS A 104 -11.29 -0.85 10.20
N ASN A 105 -11.84 0.12 9.46
CA ASN A 105 -13.28 0.30 9.35
C ASN A 105 -14.00 -0.88 8.69
N ILE A 106 -13.44 -1.46 7.62
CA ILE A 106 -14.01 -2.66 6.98
C ILE A 106 -14.06 -3.83 7.95
N ILE A 107 -12.98 -4.08 8.70
CA ILE A 107 -12.91 -5.16 9.68
C ILE A 107 -13.98 -4.94 10.77
N LYS A 108 -14.09 -3.71 11.30
CA LYS A 108 -15.09 -3.33 12.30
C LYS A 108 -16.51 -3.60 11.80
N ILE A 109 -16.84 -3.17 10.58
CA ILE A 109 -18.14 -3.42 9.95
C ILE A 109 -18.41 -4.93 9.78
N GLY A 110 -17.39 -5.70 9.38
CA GLY A 110 -17.45 -7.16 9.26
C GLY A 110 -17.79 -7.84 10.58
N ILE A 111 -17.09 -7.47 11.66
CA ILE A 111 -17.34 -7.95 13.02
C ILE A 111 -18.76 -7.60 13.46
N TYR A 112 -19.20 -6.35 13.31
CA TYR A 112 -20.57 -5.95 13.67
C TYR A 112 -21.62 -6.77 12.91
N ARG A 113 -21.41 -7.00 11.61
CA ARG A 113 -22.33 -7.79 10.78
C ARG A 113 -22.36 -9.26 11.21
N PHE A 114 -21.22 -9.82 11.60
CA PHE A 114 -21.12 -11.18 12.14
C PHE A 114 -21.81 -11.30 13.51
N LEU A 115 -21.51 -10.41 14.44
CA LEU A 115 -22.09 -10.40 15.79
C LEU A 115 -23.62 -10.30 15.76
N ARG A 116 -24.19 -9.49 14.86
CA ARG A 116 -25.64 -9.38 14.70
C ARG A 116 -26.32 -10.68 14.24
N LYS A 117 -25.58 -11.61 13.62
CA LYS A 117 -26.11 -12.92 13.21
C LYS A 117 -26.12 -13.95 14.33
N ILE A 118 -25.56 -13.64 15.51
CA ILE A 118 -25.54 -14.55 16.66
C ILE A 118 -26.62 -14.09 17.67
N PRO A 119 -27.77 -14.79 17.77
CA PRO A 119 -28.90 -14.37 18.62
C PRO A 119 -28.58 -14.31 20.12
N ARG A 120 -27.53 -15.02 20.56
CA ARG A 120 -27.09 -15.05 21.96
C ARG A 120 -26.27 -13.83 22.38
N LEU A 121 -25.81 -12.99 21.43
CA LEU A 121 -24.94 -11.84 21.69
C LEU A 121 -25.64 -10.49 21.49
N THR A 122 -26.93 -10.50 21.12
CA THR A 122 -27.76 -9.29 20.94
C THR A 122 -28.43 -8.80 22.23
N GLY A 123 -28.03 -9.33 23.39
CA GLY A 123 -28.48 -8.83 24.69
C GLY A 123 -27.82 -7.49 25.02
N ALA A 124 -28.61 -6.57 25.60
CA ALA A 124 -28.28 -5.15 25.87
C ALA A 124 -27.01 -4.86 26.69
N SER A 125 -26.18 -5.84 27.07
CA SER A 125 -24.95 -5.64 27.84
C SER A 125 -23.65 -5.70 27.01
N PHE A 126 -23.70 -6.08 25.74
CA PHE A 126 -22.49 -6.24 24.91
C PHE A 126 -22.24 -5.05 23.96
N GLY A 127 -23.30 -4.39 23.46
CA GLY A 127 -23.21 -3.28 22.51
C GLY A 127 -22.40 -2.08 23.01
N ASP A 128 -22.45 -1.80 24.30
CA ASP A 128 -21.79 -0.63 24.91
C ASP A 128 -20.28 -0.84 25.15
N ARG A 129 -19.78 -2.08 25.09
CA ARG A 129 -18.37 -2.40 25.40
C ARG A 129 -17.39 -2.24 24.23
N PHE A 130 -17.88 -2.08 23.00
CA PHE A 130 -17.03 -2.05 21.79
C PHE A 130 -17.03 -0.70 21.07
N LEU A 131 -17.70 0.32 21.60
CA LEU A 131 -17.71 1.66 21.01
C LEU A 131 -16.52 2.53 21.43
N HIS A 132 -15.66 2.05 22.34
CA HIS A 132 -14.51 2.80 22.88
C HIS A 132 -13.12 2.33 22.40
N PHE A 133 -13.03 1.48 21.37
CA PHE A 133 -11.76 1.15 20.69
C PHE A 133 -11.88 1.25 19.16
#